data_AF-A0A6C0P0N9-F1
#
_entry.id   AF-A0A6C0P0N9-F1
#
_cell.length_a   1.000
_cell.length_b   1.000
_cell.length_c   1.000
_cell.angle_alpha   90.00
_cell.angle_beta   90.00
_cell.angle_gamma   90.00
#
_symmetry.space_group_name_H-M   'P 1'
#
loop_
_entity.id
_entity.type
_entity.pdbx_description
1 polymer ?
#
loop_
_entity_poly.entity_id
_entity_poly.type
_entity_poly.pdbx_seq_one_letter_code
_entity_poly.pdbx_strand_id
1 'polypeptide(L)' 'MAEIKESLRDKAAGKTAAIMLISDKSFSLMQDHTYSGNVVYGTLGFQAPAMAAGSDWKDFSLEVLPELNATCVQR' A
#
# COMPACT_ATOMS: atom_id res chain seq x y z
N MET A 1 -5.01 21.97 2.90
CA MET A 1 -5.04 20.59 2.33
C MET A 1 -3.91 20.31 1.33
N ALA A 2 -3.25 21.32 0.72
CA ALA A 2 -2.08 21.12 -0.15
C ALA A 2 -0.77 20.85 0.63
N GLU A 3 -0.52 21.56 1.73
CA GLU A 3 0.73 21.44 2.51
C GLU A 3 0.99 20.04 3.09
N ILE A 4 -0.07 19.34 3.52
CA ILE A 4 0.05 17.97 4.05
C ILE A 4 0.47 16.99 2.93
N LYS A 5 0.03 17.23 1.69
CA LYS A 5 0.38 16.38 0.54
C LYS A 5 1.83 16.55 0.14
N GLU A 6 2.34 17.78 0.14
CA GLU A 6 3.76 18.05 -0.17
C GLU A 6 4.67 17.48 0.91
N SER A 7 4.36 17.71 2.19
CA SER A 7 5.15 17.15 3.30
C SER A 7 5.15 15.61 3.32
N LEU A 8 4.03 14.99 2.93
CA LEU A 8 3.95 13.53 2.81
C LEU A 8 4.67 13.00 1.57
N ARG A 9 4.62 13.71 0.43
CA ARG A 9 5.35 13.33 -0.79
C ARG A 9 6.85 13.26 -0.56
N ASP A 10 7.43 14.26 0.09
CA ASP A 10 8.87 14.25 0.42
C ASP A 10 9.23 13.10 1.37
N LYS A 11 8.32 12.73 2.27
CA LYS A 11 8.52 11.62 3.21
C LYS A 11 8.26 10.24 2.59
N ALA A 12 7.46 10.19 1.53
CA ALA A 12 7.04 8.99 0.80
C ALA A 12 7.95 8.70 -0.40
N ALA A 13 8.69 9.69 -0.89
CA ALA A 13 9.60 9.55 -2.03
C ALA A 13 10.58 8.38 -1.81
N GLY A 14 10.53 7.39 -2.71
CA GLY A 14 11.38 6.20 -2.66
C GLY A 14 11.01 5.18 -1.58
N LYS A 15 9.86 5.34 -0.89
CA LYS A 15 9.38 4.35 0.07
C LYS A 15 8.26 3.52 -0.53
N THR A 16 8.39 2.21 -0.35
CA THR A 16 7.34 1.25 -0.67
C THR A 16 6.35 1.19 0.49
N ALA A 17 5.06 1.32 0.21
CA ALA A 17 4.00 1.13 1.18
C ALA A 17 3.04 0.04 0.71
N ALA A 18 2.47 -0.70 1.65
CA ALA A 18 1.44 -1.68 1.36
C ALA A 18 0.22 -1.42 2.23
N ILE A 19 -0.96 -1.37 1.62
CA ILE A 19 -2.23 -1.25 2.33
C ILE A 19 -2.76 -2.65 2.56
N MET A 20 -2.84 -3.06 3.81
CA MET A 20 -3.29 -4.41 4.19
C MET A 20 -4.55 -4.31 5.05
N LEU A 21 -5.53 -5.16 4.72
CA LEU A 21 -6.66 -5.45 5.57
C LEU A 21 -6.37 -6.76 6.28
N ILE A 22 -6.45 -6.74 7.61
CA ILE A 22 -6.23 -7.90 8.46
C ILE A 22 -7.54 -8.20 9.16
N SER A 23 -8.14 -9.35 8.88
CA SER A 23 -9.41 -9.77 9.49
C SER A 23 -9.29 -11.21 9.98
N ASP A 24 -9.29 -11.41 11.30
CA ASP A 24 -9.10 -12.68 12.02
C ASP A 24 -7.95 -13.57 11.53
N LYS A 25 -8.13 -14.22 10.38
CA LYS A 25 -7.21 -15.17 9.74
C LYS A 25 -6.93 -14.90 8.26
N SER A 26 -7.51 -13.85 7.68
CA SER A 26 -7.24 -13.42 6.32
C SER A 26 -6.41 -12.14 6.30
N PHE A 27 -5.47 -12.12 5.37
CA PHE A 27 -4.68 -10.93 5.04
C PHE A 27 -4.95 -10.62 3.58
N SER A 28 -5.51 -9.43 3.34
CA SER A 28 -5.86 -8.98 2.00
C SER A 28 -5.03 -7.74 1.69
N LEU A 29 -4.32 -7.78 0.58
CA LEU A 29 -3.52 -6.67 0.06
C LEU A 29 -4.39 -5.87 -0.90
N MET A 30 -4.50 -4.57 -0.68
CA MET A 30 -5.17 -3.68 -1.62
C MET A 30 -4.23 -3.41 -2.80
N GLN A 31 -4.73 -3.65 -4.01
CA GLN A 31 -3.98 -3.38 -5.23
C GLN A 31 -3.94 -1.88 -5.58
N ASP A 32 -3.00 -1.54 -6.46
CA ASP A 32 -2.60 -0.16 -6.77
C ASP A 32 -3.66 0.68 -7.47
N HIS A 33 -4.51 0.06 -8.29
CA HIS A 33 -5.57 0.76 -9.01
C HIS A 33 -6.91 0.82 -8.27
N THR A 34 -7.00 0.30 -7.04
CA THR A 34 -8.29 0.11 -6.33
C THR A 34 -8.39 0.99 -5.08
N TYR A 35 -9.58 1.56 -4.84
CA TYR A 35 -9.93 2.31 -3.61
C TYR A 35 -8.87 3.35 -3.17
N SER A 36 -8.29 3.15 -1.98
CA SER A 36 -7.27 4.00 -1.39
C SER A 36 -5.89 3.83 -2.03
N GLY A 37 -5.68 2.81 -2.87
CA GLY A 37 -4.45 2.57 -3.62
C GLY A 37 -4.08 3.77 -4.49
N ASN A 38 -5.04 4.35 -5.23
CA ASN A 38 -4.80 5.54 -6.04
C ASN A 38 -4.39 6.76 -5.18
N VAL A 39 -4.92 6.88 -3.96
CA VAL A 39 -4.53 7.96 -3.05
C VAL A 39 -3.12 7.72 -2.52
N VAL A 40 -2.79 6.51 -2.09
CA VAL A 40 -1.48 6.21 -1.50
C VAL A 40 -0.37 6.19 -2.55
N TYR A 41 -0.59 5.53 -3.68
CA TYR A 41 0.43 5.39 -4.72
C TYR A 41 0.45 6.58 -5.69
N GLY A 42 -0.73 7.07 -6.11
CA GLY A 42 -0.83 8.19 -7.04
C GLY A 42 -0.73 9.57 -6.38
N THR A 43 -1.49 9.79 -5.29
CA THR A 43 -1.54 11.12 -4.66
C THR A 43 -0.37 11.35 -3.71
N LEU A 44 -0.12 10.42 -2.78
CA LEU A 44 0.97 10.52 -1.80
C LEU A 44 2.33 10.15 -2.38
N GLY A 45 2.37 9.39 -3.49
CA GLY A 45 3.61 9.06 -4.20
C GLY A 45 4.41 7.91 -3.60
N PHE A 46 3.78 7.07 -2.77
CA PHE A 46 4.41 5.82 -2.33
C PHE A 46 4.55 4.85 -3.50
N GLN A 47 5.57 4.00 -3.45
CA GLN A 47 5.68 2.90 -4.38
C GLN A 47 4.80 1.73 -3.94
N ALA A 48 4.02 1.18 -4.86
CA ALA A 48 3.32 -0.06 -4.64
C ALA A 48 4.30 -1.24 -4.77
N PRO A 49 4.27 -2.23 -3.88
CA PRO A 49 5.06 -3.44 -4.05
C PRO A 49 4.55 -4.23 -5.25
N ALA A 50 5.43 -5.02 -5.91
CA ALA A 50 5.06 -5.79 -7.10
C ALA A 50 3.87 -6.73 -6.89
N MET A 51 3.68 -7.22 -5.65
CA MET A 51 2.53 -8.06 -5.30
C MET A 51 1.19 -7.33 -5.28
N ALA A 52 1.20 -5.99 -5.17
CA ALA A 52 0.01 -5.14 -5.19
C ALA A 52 -0.40 -4.71 -6.62
N ALA A 53 0.24 -5.23 -7.66
CA ALA A 53 -0.17 -4.96 -9.03
C ALA A 53 -1.54 -5.61 -9.32
N GLY A 54 -2.54 -4.80 -9.67
CA GLY A 54 -3.84 -5.26 -10.15
C GLY A 54 -4.98 -4.30 -9.85
N SER A 55 -6.22 -4.81 -9.88
CA SER A 55 -7.44 -4.00 -9.81
C SER A 55 -8.41 -4.36 -8.69
N ASP A 56 -8.07 -5.27 -7.78
CA ASP A 56 -8.93 -5.67 -6.64
C ASP A 56 -8.12 -6.06 -5.38
N TRP A 57 -8.76 -6.61 -4.36
CA TRP A 57 -8.08 -7.18 -3.21
C TRP A 57 -7.42 -8.50 -3.56
N LYS A 58 -6.19 -8.69 -3.09
CA LYS A 58 -5.45 -9.94 -3.22
C LYS A 58 -5.23 -10.56 -1.85
N ASP A 59 -5.82 -11.71 -1.61
CA ASP A 59 -5.53 -12.49 -0.40
C ASP A 59 -4.11 -13.06 -0.45
N PHE A 60 -3.41 -12.98 0.66
CA PHE A 60 -2.05 -13.49 0.81
C PHE A 60 -1.84 -14.10 2.20
N SER A 61 -0.81 -14.94 2.34
CA SER A 61 -0.43 -15.56 3.61
C SER A 61 0.65 -14.74 4.31
N LEU A 62 0.71 -14.80 5.66
CA LEU A 62 1.77 -14.12 6.44
C LEU A 62 3.19 -14.48 6.00
N GLU A 63 3.37 -15.66 5.43
CA GLU A 63 4.66 -16.17 4.95
C GLU A 63 5.28 -15.31 3.83
N VAL A 64 4.46 -14.59 3.05
CA VAL A 64 4.95 -13.72 1.97
C VAL A 64 5.18 -12.27 2.43
N LEU A 65 4.94 -11.94 3.70
CA LEU A 65 5.24 -10.61 4.25
C LEU A 65 6.70 -10.17 4.07
N PRO A 66 7.71 -11.05 4.27
CA PRO A 66 9.10 -10.66 4.06
C PRO A 66 9.38 -10.26 2.60
N GLU A 67 8.65 -10.85 1.65
CA GLU A 67 8.78 -10.58 0.21
C GLU A 67 8.14 -9.25 -0.21
N LEU A 68 7.23 -8.72 0.60
CA LEU A 68 6.51 -7.46 0.33
C LEU A 68 7.44 -6.24 0.35
N ASN A 69 8.54 -6.29 1.12
CA ASN A 69 9.55 -5.22 1.26
C ASN A 69 8.94 -3.81 1.33
N ALA A 70 7.87 -3.65 2.12
CA ALA A 70 7.08 -2.43 2.22
C ALA A 70 6.87 -2.03 3.67
N THR A 71 6.71 -0.73 3.91
CA THR A 71 6.23 -0.21 5.20
C THR A 71 4.71 -0.35 5.24
N CYS A 72 4.22 -1.12 6.22
CA CYS A 72 2.81 -1.49 6.33
C CYS A 72 1.92 -0.29 6.72
N VAL A 73 0.80 -0.08 6.01
CA VAL A 73 -0.30 0.79 6.45
C VAL A 73 -1.49 -0.10 6.81
N GLN A 74 -1.74 -0.27 8.11
CA GLN A 74 -2.94 -0.98 8.59
C GLN A 74 -4.15 -0.05 8.53
N ARG A 75 -5.27 -0.58 8.03
CA ARG A 75 -6.56 0.08 8.03
C ARG A 75 -7.57 -0.68 8.87
#